data_AF-A0A926R346-F1
#
_entry.id   AF-A0A926R346-F1
#
_cell.length_a   1.000
_cell.length_b   1.000
_cell.length_c   1.000
_cell.angle_alpha   90.00
_cell.angle_beta   90.00
_cell.angle_gamma   90.00
#
_symmetry.space_group_name_H-M   'P 1'
#
loop_
_entity.id
_entity.type
_entity.pdbx_description
1 polymer ?
#
loop_
_entity_poly.entity_id
_entity_poly.type
_entity_poly.pdbx_seq_one_letter_code
_entity_poly.pdbx_strand_id
1 'polypeptide(L)'
;TNAHVIVEEAPQEPAAGEAAVVEPVLSGGVVPWTVSGGSAGGLVSQARALADFVREEKAEPAGVARALLGRAALRQRLVAFAEDREGLLGALDSFAEQGSGVVSGVAVEGV
;
A
#
# COMPACT_ATOMS: atom_id res chain seq x y z
N THR A 1 28.55 11.98 -29.09
CA THR A 1 27.62 12.85 -28.34
C THR A 1 27.58 12.34 -26.91
N ASN A 2 28.23 13.04 -25.99
CA ASN A 2 28.32 12.59 -24.59
C ASN A 2 27.39 13.45 -23.74
N ALA A 3 26.58 12.81 -22.90
CA ALA A 3 25.79 13.44 -21.87
C ALA A 3 26.28 12.95 -20.51
N HIS A 4 26.47 13.87 -19.57
CA HIS A 4 26.78 13.57 -18.17
C HIS A 4 25.77 14.28 -17.27
N VAL A 5 25.33 13.59 -16.23
CA VAL A 5 24.41 14.09 -15.20
C VAL A 5 25.10 13.94 -13.85
N ILE A 6 25.01 14.98 -13.03
CA ILE A 6 25.39 14.96 -11.62
C ILE A 6 24.07 15.04 -10.83
N VAL A 7 23.86 14.09 -9.92
CA VAL A 7 22.70 14.04 -9.02
C VAL A 7 23.19 14.36 -7.61
N GLU A 8 22.52 15.30 -6.96
CA GLU A 8 22.77 15.69 -5.58
C GLU A 8 21.53 15.39 -4.75
N GLU A 9 21.72 15.07 -3.47
CA GLU A 9 20.63 14.84 -2.53
C GLU A 9 19.85 16.13 -2.28
N ALA A 10 18.52 16.05 -2.25
CA ALA A 10 17.69 17.20 -1.89
C ALA A 10 17.90 17.55 -0.40
N PRO A 11 17.92 18.84 -0.02
CA PRO A 11 17.94 19.22 1.39
C PRO A 11 16.77 18.56 2.15
N GLN A 12 17.05 18.01 3.33
CA GLN A 12 16.01 17.40 4.15
C GLN A 12 15.03 18.50 4.63
N GLU A 13 13.80 18.45 4.13
CA GLU A 13 12.74 19.33 4.64
C GLU A 13 12.33 18.88 6.05
N PRO A 14 12.08 19.83 6.98
CA PRO A 14 11.54 19.47 8.28
C PRO A 14 10.17 18.80 8.10
N ALA A 15 9.93 17.71 8.83
CA ALA A 15 8.63 17.05 8.81
C ALA A 15 7.54 18.09 9.10
N ALA A 16 6.54 18.18 8.21
CA ALA A 16 5.36 18.99 8.47
C ALA A 16 4.76 18.55 9.81
N GLY A 17 4.53 19.51 10.71
CA GLY A 17 4.12 19.25 12.10
C GLY A 17 2.91 18.34 12.21
N GLU A 18 2.78 17.65 13.35
CA GLU A 18 1.71 16.68 13.63
C GLU A 18 0.36 17.15 13.07
N ALA A 19 -0.15 16.40 12.08
CA ALA A 19 -1.53 16.54 11.67
C ALA A 19 -2.44 16.30 12.89
N ALA A 20 -3.52 17.06 13.00
CA ALA A 20 -4.48 16.90 14.08
C ALA A 20 -4.90 15.41 14.19
N VAL A 21 -4.80 14.86 15.40
CA VAL A 21 -5.19 13.47 15.68
C VAL A 21 -6.70 13.38 15.50
N VAL A 22 -7.12 12.85 14.35
CA VAL A 22 -8.51 12.49 14.11
C VAL A 22 -8.72 11.09 14.68
N GLU A 23 -9.79 10.88 15.43
CA GLU A 23 -10.10 9.55 15.92
C GLU A 23 -10.30 8.58 14.74
N PRO A 24 -9.66 7.40 14.77
CA PRO A 24 -9.81 6.43 13.70
C PRO A 24 -11.25 5.92 13.64
N VAL A 25 -11.83 5.93 12.43
CA VAL A 25 -13.17 5.38 12.18
C VAL A 25 -13.19 3.85 12.38
N LEU A 26 -12.05 3.19 12.20
CA LEU A 26 -11.89 1.76 12.46
C LEU A 26 -11.50 1.53 13.92
N SER A 27 -12.28 0.68 14.61
CA SER A 27 -11.99 0.22 15.97
C SER A 27 -11.02 -0.97 15.95
N GLY A 28 -10.30 -1.21 17.05
CA GLY A 28 -9.51 -2.43 17.23
C GLY A 28 -8.10 -2.43 16.65
N GLY A 29 -7.56 -1.27 16.24
CA GLY A 29 -6.17 -1.17 15.77
C GLY A 29 -5.92 -1.70 14.35
N VAL A 30 -6.99 -2.02 13.61
CA VAL A 30 -6.89 -2.46 12.21
C VAL A 30 -6.38 -1.33 11.32
N VAL A 31 -5.33 -1.62 10.56
CA VAL A 31 -4.74 -0.68 9.59
C VAL A 31 -4.95 -1.22 8.17
N PRO A 32 -5.85 -0.62 7.36
CA PRO A 32 -6.13 -1.10 6.02
C PRO A 32 -5.00 -0.77 5.04
N TRP A 33 -4.60 -1.75 4.23
CA TRP A 33 -3.68 -1.54 3.10
C TRP A 33 -4.44 -1.57 1.78
N THR A 34 -4.45 -0.43 1.09
CA THR A 34 -5.07 -0.28 -0.22
C THR A 34 -4.03 -0.58 -1.31
N VAL A 35 -4.31 -1.56 -2.18
CA VAL A 35 -3.47 -1.88 -3.33
C VAL A 35 -4.31 -1.77 -4.60
N SER A 36 -3.72 -1.22 -5.67
CA SER A 36 -4.39 -1.12 -6.96
C SER A 36 -3.51 -1.56 -8.11
N GLY A 37 -4.15 -2.03 -9.19
CA GLY A 37 -3.53 -2.53 -10.39
C GLY A 37 -4.30 -2.13 -11.65
N GLY A 38 -3.58 -2.02 -12.76
CA GLY A 38 -4.19 -1.75 -14.06
C GLY A 38 -4.99 -2.94 -14.61
N SER A 39 -4.69 -4.17 -14.20
CA SER A 39 -5.38 -5.39 -14.61
C SER A 39 -5.42 -6.37 -13.44
N ALA A 40 -6.20 -7.46 -13.53
CA ALA A 40 -6.25 -8.46 -12.46
C ALA A 40 -4.86 -9.04 -12.17
N GLY A 41 -4.11 -9.40 -13.22
CA GLY A 41 -2.71 -9.82 -13.08
C GLY A 41 -1.80 -8.74 -12.51
N GLY A 42 -2.00 -7.48 -12.92
CA GLY A 42 -1.27 -6.34 -12.35
C GLY A 42 -1.56 -6.14 -10.86
N LEU A 43 -2.79 -6.32 -10.41
CA LEU A 43 -3.16 -6.25 -9.00
C LEU A 43 -2.48 -7.38 -8.20
N VAL A 44 -2.44 -8.60 -8.74
CA VAL A 44 -1.70 -9.73 -8.13
C VAL A 44 -0.20 -9.43 -8.04
N SER A 45 0.41 -8.89 -9.10
CA SER A 45 1.83 -8.50 -9.07
C SER A 45 2.12 -7.43 -8.01
N GLN A 46 1.23 -6.44 -7.87
CA GLN A 46 1.37 -5.39 -6.85
C GLN A 46 1.23 -5.95 -5.43
N ALA A 47 0.31 -6.90 -5.20
CA ALA A 47 0.15 -7.56 -3.91
C ALA A 47 1.43 -8.33 -3.52
N ARG A 48 2.02 -9.10 -4.44
CA ARG A 48 3.29 -9.83 -4.21
C ARG A 48 4.44 -8.88 -3.91
N ALA A 49 4.61 -7.85 -4.74
CA ALA A 49 5.68 -6.88 -4.56
C ALA A 49 5.58 -6.15 -3.21
N LEU A 50 4.37 -5.82 -2.76
CA LEU A 50 4.16 -5.23 -1.44
C LEU A 50 4.51 -6.21 -0.32
N ALA A 51 4.08 -7.47 -0.42
CA ALA A 51 4.39 -8.49 0.57
C ALA A 51 5.91 -8.71 0.69
N ASP A 52 6.62 -8.79 -0.43
CA ASP A 52 8.08 -8.96 -0.46
C ASP A 52 8.80 -7.77 0.18
N PHE A 53 8.41 -6.54 -0.19
CA PHE A 53 8.96 -5.32 0.40
C PHE A 53 8.79 -5.28 1.93
N VAL A 54 7.60 -5.59 2.43
CA VAL A 54 7.31 -5.57 3.88
C VAL A 54 8.14 -6.60 4.63
N ARG A 55 8.38 -7.78 4.04
CA ARG A 55 9.25 -8.81 4.64
C ARG A 55 10.69 -8.34 4.74
N GLU A 56 11.19 -7.68 3.71
CA GLU A 56 12.58 -7.21 3.62
C GLU A 56 12.84 -6.06 4.60
N GLU A 57 12.02 -5.01 4.53
CA GLU A 57 12.25 -3.76 5.29
C GLU A 57 11.69 -3.80 6.73
N LYS A 58 10.95 -4.85 7.08
CA LYS A 58 10.24 -4.97 8.38
C LYS A 58 9.38 -3.73 8.70
N ALA A 59 8.85 -3.08 7.68
CA ALA A 59 8.16 -1.79 7.78
C ALA A 59 6.96 -1.85 8.76
N GLU A 60 6.73 -0.73 9.45
CA GLU A 60 5.61 -0.58 10.38
C GLU A 60 4.28 -0.42 9.60
N PRO A 61 3.21 -1.15 9.98
CA PRO A 61 1.98 -1.18 9.20
C PRO A 61 1.30 0.16 8.91
N ALA A 62 1.25 1.09 9.87
CA ALA A 62 0.65 2.40 9.66
C ALA A 62 1.48 3.28 8.70
N GLY A 63 2.81 3.18 8.76
CA GLY A 63 3.73 3.82 7.82
C GLY A 63 3.50 3.34 6.37
N VAL A 64 3.36 2.03 6.18
CA VAL A 64 3.04 1.45 4.86
C VAL A 64 1.67 1.93 4.37
N ALA A 65 0.64 1.90 5.22
CA ALA A 65 -0.69 2.36 4.87
C ALA A 65 -0.67 3.83 4.41
N ARG A 66 0.04 4.69 5.14
CA ARG A 66 0.21 6.11 4.80
C ARG A 66 0.90 6.28 3.44
N ALA A 67 1.94 5.51 3.16
CA ALA A 67 2.63 5.56 1.87
C ALA A 67 1.73 5.12 0.70
N LEU A 68 0.83 4.16 0.93
CA LEU A 68 -0.11 3.68 -0.08
C LEU A 68 -1.16 4.72 -0.47
N LEU A 69 -1.53 5.64 0.44
CA LEU A 69 -2.49 6.73 0.14
C LEU A 69 -1.99 7.70 -0.95
N GLY A 70 -0.67 7.84 -1.11
CA GLY A 70 -0.07 8.66 -2.16
C GLY A 70 0.04 7.97 -3.53
N ARG A 71 -0.33 6.69 -3.63
CA ARG A 71 -0.24 5.93 -4.87
C ARG A 71 -1.46 6.16 -5.76
N ALA A 72 -1.24 6.08 -7.08
CA ALA A 72 -2.32 6.17 -8.05
C ALA A 72 -3.38 5.07 -7.79
N ALA A 73 -4.66 5.44 -7.81
CA ALA A 73 -5.78 4.54 -7.56
C ALA A 73 -6.32 3.93 -8.87
N LEU A 74 -5.66 2.88 -9.36
CA LEU A 74 -6.01 2.19 -10.60
C LEU A 74 -7.33 1.39 -10.49
N ARG A 75 -7.83 0.87 -11.62
CA ARG A 75 -9.18 0.31 -11.73
C ARG A 75 -9.40 -0.98 -10.95
N GLN A 76 -8.41 -1.86 -10.86
CA GLN A 76 -8.50 -3.08 -10.04
C GLN A 76 -7.98 -2.76 -8.66
N ARG A 77 -8.75 -3.04 -7.60
CA ARG A 77 -8.40 -2.65 -6.24
C ARG A 77 -8.62 -3.80 -5.28
N LEU A 78 -7.76 -3.87 -4.27
CA LEU A 78 -7.96 -4.69 -3.07
C LEU A 78 -7.70 -3.86 -1.82
N VAL A 79 -8.34 -4.25 -0.73
CA VAL A 79 -8.01 -3.78 0.61
C VAL A 79 -7.75 -4.99 1.50
N ALA A 80 -6.54 -5.06 2.06
CA ALA A 80 -6.17 -6.03 3.08
C ALA A 80 -6.37 -5.43 4.48
N PHE A 81 -6.89 -6.24 5.39
CA PHE A 81 -7.18 -5.84 6.77
C PHE A 81 -6.56 -6.85 7.73
N ALA A 82 -5.80 -6.35 8.71
CA ALA A 82 -5.45 -7.11 9.91
C ALA A 82 -5.04 -6.13 11.03
N GLU A 83 -4.89 -6.67 12.24
CA GLU A 83 -4.42 -5.94 13.41
C GLU A 83 -2.88 -5.84 13.46
N ASP A 84 -2.19 -6.70 12.71
CA ASP A 84 -0.73 -6.78 12.71
C ASP A 84 -0.14 -7.03 11.31
N ARG A 85 1.18 -6.94 11.24
CA ARG A 85 1.96 -7.12 10.01
C ARG A 85 1.83 -8.54 9.44
N GLU A 86 1.75 -9.56 10.29
CA GLU A 86 1.73 -10.96 9.85
C GLU A 86 0.38 -11.30 9.20
N GLY A 87 -0.72 -10.84 9.78
CA GLY A 87 -2.05 -10.95 9.19
C GLY A 87 -2.17 -10.21 7.86
N LEU A 88 -1.56 -9.02 7.74
CA LEU A 88 -1.51 -8.28 6.47
C LEU A 88 -0.72 -9.02 5.39
N LEU A 89 0.45 -9.58 5.74
CA LEU A 89 1.23 -10.43 4.82
C LEU A 89 0.43 -11.66 4.37
N GLY A 90 -0.21 -12.35 5.31
CA GLY A 90 -1.03 -13.52 5.01
C GLY A 90 -2.21 -13.19 4.09
N ALA A 91 -2.87 -12.04 4.28
CA ALA A 91 -3.94 -11.58 3.40
C ALA A 91 -3.44 -11.27 1.97
N LEU A 92 -2.27 -10.63 1.84
CA LEU A 92 -1.67 -10.35 0.53
C LEU A 92 -1.25 -11.64 -0.20
N ASP A 93 -0.65 -12.60 0.51
CA ASP A 93 -0.25 -13.89 -0.06
C ASP A 93 -1.48 -14.70 -0.50
N SER A 94 -2.48 -14.80 0.37
CA SER A 94 -3.73 -15.51 0.07
C SER A 94 -4.43 -14.92 -1.15
N PHE A 95 -4.42 -13.59 -1.30
CA PHE A 95 -4.93 -12.95 -2.50
C PHE A 95 -4.08 -13.28 -3.73
N ALA A 96 -2.75 -13.23 -3.61
CA ALA A 96 -1.84 -13.47 -4.71
C ALA A 96 -1.82 -14.92 -5.21
N GLU A 97 -2.22 -15.87 -4.37
CA GLU A 97 -2.34 -17.28 -4.71
C GLU A 97 -3.76 -17.67 -5.15
N GLN A 98 -4.78 -17.20 -4.44
CA GLN A 98 -6.14 -17.74 -4.51
C GLN A 98 -7.24 -16.66 -4.59
N GLY A 99 -6.92 -15.39 -4.41
CA GLY A 99 -7.88 -14.29 -4.44
C GLY A 99 -8.76 -14.14 -3.17
N SER A 100 -8.42 -14.82 -2.07
CA SER A 100 -9.20 -14.83 -0.82
C SER A 100 -8.55 -13.97 0.28
N GLY A 101 -9.29 -13.67 1.35
CA GLY A 101 -8.77 -12.93 2.52
C GLY A 101 -8.71 -11.40 2.37
N VAL A 102 -9.17 -10.86 1.23
CA VAL A 102 -9.21 -9.41 0.97
C VAL A 102 -10.53 -9.02 0.32
N VAL A 103 -10.94 -7.77 0.53
CA VAL A 103 -12.03 -7.19 -0.28
C VAL A 103 -11.41 -6.73 -1.59
N SER A 104 -11.79 -7.32 -2.71
CA SER A 104 -11.32 -6.91 -4.04
C SER A 104 -12.48 -6.55 -4.96
N GLY A 105 -12.22 -5.68 -5.94
CA GLY A 105 -13.23 -5.23 -6.88
C GLY A 105 -12.65 -4.38 -8.01
N VAL A 106 -13.51 -4.11 -8.98
CA VAL A 106 -13.21 -3.19 -10.08
C VAL A 106 -13.93 -1.88 -9.80
N ALA A 107 -13.17 -0.78 -9.71
CA ALA A 107 -13.75 0.55 -9.65
C ALA A 107 -14.45 0.84 -10.99
N VAL A 108 -15.75 1.07 -10.92
CA VAL A 108 -16.52 1.70 -11.99
C VAL A 108 -16.46 3.21 -11.80
N GLU A 109 -16.38 3.98 -12.89
CA GLU A 109 -16.51 5.43 -12.78
C GLU A 109 -17.85 5.78 -12.12
N GLY A 110 -17.79 6.62 -11.09
CA GLY A 110 -18.99 7.15 -10.45
C GLY A 110 -19.69 8.08 -11.44
N VAL A 111 -20.98 7.82 -11.68
CA VAL A 111 -21.88 8.70 -12.43
C VAL A 111 -22.15 9.97 -11.61
#